data_AF-A0A1A2FZF2-F1
#
_entry.id   AF-A0A1A2FZF2-F1
#
_cell.length_a   1.000
_cell.length_b   1.000
_cell.length_c   1.000
_cell.angle_alpha   90.00
_cell.angle_beta   90.00
_cell.angle_gamma   90.00
#
_symmetry.space_group_name_H-M   'P 1'
#
loop_
_entity.id
_entity.type
_entity.pdbx_description
1 polymer ?
#
loop_
_entity_poly.entity_id
_entity_poly.type
_entity_poly.pdbx_seq_one_letter_code
_entity_poly.pdbx_strand_id
1 'polypeptide(L)'
;MARQVRSQATRRKILDAAIEVFGDVGYAAAAWGTIIERTGMTKGALYHHFDSKESLASAIIEEGSETLVVAFRNVCGSSSPALENMIHGTFTIANVLRSDKMARAAEQLTYGLTEFNEAAARFCGGLVDIMAAEAQRARAEGDLRPDLDTTMVSESIVGAMLGIRLLSQAIPARGGSEDLIGRTGQMWELMLAGIATEASLPYFRQFLSREALRQARLAASSDIDPPLTSEAE
;
A
#
# COMPACT_ATOMS: atom_id res chain seq x y z
N MET A 1 24.70 -19.66 -8.54
CA MET A 1 24.41 -18.31 -8.01
C MET A 1 24.36 -17.24 -9.10
N ALA A 2 25.40 -17.00 -9.91
CA ALA A 2 25.42 -15.94 -10.94
C ALA A 2 24.25 -15.99 -11.98
N ARG A 3 23.87 -17.19 -12.45
CA ARG A 3 22.73 -17.37 -13.39
C ARG A 3 21.38 -16.98 -12.76
N GLN A 4 21.19 -17.25 -11.48
CA GLN A 4 19.96 -16.94 -10.74
C GLN A 4 19.84 -15.44 -10.47
N VAL A 5 20.94 -14.80 -10.07
CA VAL A 5 21.03 -13.34 -9.89
C VAL A 5 20.72 -12.62 -11.21
N ARG A 6 21.30 -13.07 -12.33
CA ARG A 6 21.00 -12.50 -13.65
C ARG A 6 19.54 -12.68 -14.05
N SER A 7 18.96 -13.86 -13.79
CA SER A 7 17.54 -14.13 -14.06
C SER A 7 16.61 -13.22 -13.24
N GLN A 8 16.90 -13.00 -11.96
CA GLN A 8 16.13 -12.10 -11.10
C GLN A 8 16.24 -10.63 -11.53
N ALA A 9 17.44 -10.18 -11.90
CA ALA A 9 17.65 -8.82 -12.42
C ALA A 9 16.86 -8.59 -13.72
N THR A 10 16.86 -9.57 -14.62
CA THR A 10 16.04 -9.51 -15.84
C THR A 10 14.55 -9.47 -15.51
N ARG A 11 14.08 -10.33 -14.60
CA ARG A 11 12.68 -10.35 -14.17
C ARG A 11 12.25 -9.00 -13.59
N ARG A 12 13.07 -8.37 -12.73
CA ARG A 12 12.82 -7.01 -12.20
C ARG A 12 12.72 -5.98 -13.32
N LYS A 13 13.63 -6.03 -14.31
CA LYS A 13 13.59 -5.12 -15.46
C LYS A 13 12.28 -5.22 -16.25
N ILE A 14 11.77 -6.43 -16.44
CA ILE A 14 10.49 -6.65 -17.14
C ILE A 14 9.33 -6.07 -16.34
N LEU A 15 9.28 -6.33 -15.02
CA LEU A 15 8.24 -5.80 -14.16
C LEU A 15 8.25 -4.27 -14.11
N ASP A 16 9.43 -3.66 -14.02
CA ASP A 16 9.58 -2.20 -14.03
C ASP A 16 9.04 -1.58 -15.32
N ALA A 17 9.38 -2.16 -16.48
CA ALA A 17 8.86 -1.70 -17.77
C ALA A 17 7.34 -1.87 -17.86
N ALA A 18 6.80 -2.96 -17.33
CA ALA A 18 5.35 -3.19 -17.29
C ALA A 18 4.64 -2.17 -16.39
N ILE A 19 5.20 -1.86 -15.21
CA ILE A 19 4.69 -0.82 -14.31
C ILE A 19 4.61 0.53 -15.02
N GLU A 20 5.67 0.93 -15.74
CA GLU A 20 5.68 2.18 -16.49
C GLU A 20 4.59 2.21 -17.57
N VAL A 21 4.47 1.15 -18.37
CA VAL A 21 3.44 1.07 -19.42
C VAL A 21 2.03 1.07 -18.82
N PHE A 22 1.80 0.33 -17.73
CA PHE A 22 0.51 0.32 -17.04
C PHE A 22 0.18 1.69 -16.43
N GLY A 23 1.17 2.40 -15.89
CA GLY A 23 1.01 3.75 -15.38
C GLY A 23 0.68 4.79 -16.45
N ASP A 24 1.26 4.64 -17.65
CA ASP A 24 1.09 5.60 -18.76
C ASP A 24 -0.28 5.49 -19.44
N VAL A 25 -0.76 4.26 -19.71
CA VAL A 25 -1.98 4.04 -20.52
C VAL A 25 -3.07 3.22 -19.82
N GLY A 26 -2.81 2.75 -18.61
CA GLY A 26 -3.69 1.82 -17.89
C GLY A 26 -3.54 0.37 -18.36
N TYR A 27 -3.89 -0.57 -17.49
CA TYR A 27 -3.73 -2.01 -17.75
C TYR A 27 -4.50 -2.49 -19.00
N ALA A 28 -5.74 -2.01 -19.19
CA ALA A 28 -6.58 -2.46 -20.30
C ALA A 28 -6.00 -2.08 -21.67
N ALA A 29 -5.53 -0.83 -21.82
CA ALA A 29 -4.97 -0.32 -23.07
C ALA A 29 -3.50 -0.72 -23.29
N ALA A 30 -2.79 -1.15 -22.24
CA ALA A 30 -1.41 -1.59 -22.36
C ALA A 30 -1.28 -2.81 -23.30
N ALA A 31 -0.47 -2.64 -24.34
CA ALA A 31 -0.16 -3.68 -25.31
C ALA A 31 1.12 -4.43 -24.91
N TRP A 32 1.09 -5.76 -25.06
CA TRP A 32 2.24 -6.63 -24.80
C TRP A 32 3.49 -6.24 -25.62
N GLY A 33 3.28 -5.82 -26.87
CA GLY A 33 4.36 -5.34 -27.75
C GLY A 33 5.09 -4.13 -27.17
N THR A 34 4.35 -3.15 -26.64
CA THR A 34 4.91 -1.95 -26.00
C THR A 34 5.77 -2.29 -24.79
N ILE A 35 5.35 -3.28 -23.99
CA ILE A 35 6.15 -3.76 -22.85
C ILE A 35 7.45 -4.39 -23.35
N ILE A 36 7.40 -5.25 -24.38
CA ILE A 36 8.60 -5.84 -24.98
C ILE A 36 9.56 -4.75 -25.48
N GLU A 37 9.06 -3.78 -26.25
CA GLU A 37 9.85 -2.67 -26.79
C GLU A 37 10.53 -1.88 -25.67
N ARG A 38 9.79 -1.55 -24.59
CA ARG A 38 10.32 -0.78 -23.46
C ARG A 38 11.41 -1.53 -22.68
N THR A 39 11.34 -2.86 -22.61
CA THR A 39 12.41 -3.65 -21.98
C THR A 39 13.71 -3.69 -22.80
N GLY A 40 13.64 -3.43 -24.11
CA GLY A 40 14.73 -3.64 -25.06
C GLY A 40 15.18 -5.10 -25.19
N MET A 41 14.35 -6.06 -24.74
CA MET A 41 14.64 -7.49 -24.79
C MET A 41 14.05 -8.13 -26.05
N THR A 42 14.56 -9.30 -26.42
CA THR A 42 13.91 -10.11 -27.46
C THR A 42 12.59 -10.67 -26.94
N LYS A 43 11.62 -10.84 -27.85
CA LYS A 43 10.33 -11.47 -27.56
C LYS A 43 10.52 -12.79 -26.79
N GLY A 44 11.36 -13.70 -27.31
CA GLY A 44 11.62 -15.00 -26.68
C GLY A 44 12.20 -14.91 -25.26
N ALA A 45 13.06 -13.92 -24.98
CA ALA A 45 13.61 -13.74 -23.64
C ALA A 45 12.53 -13.28 -22.64
N LEU A 46 11.58 -12.44 -23.07
CA LEU A 46 10.48 -12.01 -22.20
C LEU A 46 9.48 -13.13 -21.95
N TYR A 47 9.11 -13.91 -22.99
CA TYR A 47 8.24 -15.09 -22.85
C TYR A 47 8.81 -16.18 -21.92
N HIS A 48 10.12 -16.22 -21.72
CA HIS A 48 10.73 -17.13 -20.76
C HIS A 48 10.44 -16.75 -19.30
N HIS A 49 10.14 -15.48 -19.03
CA HIS A 49 9.81 -14.98 -17.70
C HIS A 49 8.31 -14.86 -17.47
N PHE A 50 7.57 -14.40 -18.48
CA PHE A 50 6.13 -14.16 -18.40
C PHE A 50 5.46 -14.52 -19.72
N ASP A 51 4.43 -15.35 -19.65
CA ASP A 51 3.69 -15.86 -20.79
C ASP A 51 2.59 -14.91 -21.29
N SER A 52 2.19 -13.93 -20.48
CA SER A 52 1.00 -13.11 -20.71
C SER A 52 1.03 -11.78 -19.93
N LYS A 53 0.18 -10.83 -20.35
CA LYS A 53 0.00 -9.54 -19.65
C LYS A 53 -0.59 -9.75 -18.26
N GLU A 54 -1.46 -10.75 -18.15
CA GLU A 54 -2.10 -11.23 -16.94
C GLU A 54 -1.08 -11.78 -15.95
N SER A 55 -0.14 -12.64 -16.38
CA SER A 55 0.90 -13.16 -15.47
C SER A 55 1.89 -12.09 -15.02
N LEU A 56 2.17 -11.08 -15.84
CA LEU A 56 2.90 -9.88 -15.40
C LEU A 56 2.15 -9.12 -14.31
N ALA A 57 0.86 -8.84 -14.52
CA ALA A 57 0.06 -8.11 -13.55
C ALA A 57 -0.05 -8.88 -12.22
N SER A 58 -0.29 -10.19 -12.27
CA SER A 58 -0.31 -11.04 -11.07
C SER A 58 1.01 -10.97 -10.31
N ALA A 59 2.16 -11.03 -11.00
CA ALA A 59 3.46 -10.93 -10.36
C ALA A 59 3.73 -9.56 -9.72
N ILE A 60 3.28 -8.47 -10.36
CA ILE A 60 3.35 -7.12 -9.78
C ILE A 60 2.50 -7.06 -8.52
N ILE A 61 1.26 -7.56 -8.58
CA ILE A 61 0.34 -7.61 -7.43
C ILE A 61 0.97 -8.40 -6.29
N GLU A 62 1.49 -9.60 -6.55
CA GLU A 62 2.10 -10.46 -5.53
C GLU A 62 3.30 -9.79 -4.85
N GLU A 63 4.23 -9.21 -5.61
CA GLU A 63 5.42 -8.57 -5.02
C GLU A 63 5.11 -7.28 -4.27
N GLY A 64 4.25 -6.43 -4.84
CA GLY A 64 3.88 -5.18 -4.18
C GLY A 64 3.02 -5.44 -2.94
N SER A 65 2.09 -6.39 -3.01
CA SER A 65 1.29 -6.78 -1.84
C SER A 65 2.12 -7.41 -0.73
N GLU A 66 3.11 -8.24 -1.07
CA GLU A 66 4.04 -8.80 -0.08
C GLU A 66 4.82 -7.68 0.62
N THR A 67 5.29 -6.68 -0.13
CA THR A 67 5.97 -5.50 0.43
C THR A 67 5.09 -4.77 1.45
N LEU A 68 3.82 -4.55 1.11
CA LEU A 68 2.84 -3.89 1.99
C LEU A 68 2.56 -4.73 3.24
N VAL A 69 2.31 -6.03 3.07
CA VAL A 69 2.03 -6.97 4.16
C VAL A 69 3.21 -7.06 5.14
N VAL A 70 4.43 -7.17 4.62
CA VAL A 70 5.65 -7.21 5.44
C VAL A 70 5.84 -5.91 6.19
N ALA A 71 5.63 -4.76 5.54
CA ALA A 71 5.73 -3.46 6.18
C ALA A 71 4.74 -3.30 7.34
N PHE A 72 3.49 -3.75 7.17
CA PHE A 72 2.49 -3.74 8.23
C PHE A 72 2.87 -4.68 9.38
N ARG A 73 3.25 -5.93 9.08
CA ARG A 73 3.63 -6.90 10.12
C ARG A 73 4.86 -6.47 10.93
N ASN A 74 5.84 -5.83 10.30
CA ASN A 74 7.03 -5.33 10.99
C ASN A 74 6.71 -4.23 12.00
N VAL A 75 5.62 -3.50 11.79
CA VAL A 75 5.10 -2.50 12.73
C VAL A 75 4.33 -3.14 13.87
N CYS A 76 3.55 -4.19 13.57
CA CYS A 76 2.76 -4.93 14.56
C CYS A 76 3.67 -5.73 15.49
N GLY A 77 4.33 -5.04 16.42
CA GLY A 77 5.10 -5.64 17.49
C GLY A 77 4.20 -6.20 18.60
N SER A 78 4.67 -7.22 19.31
CA SER A 78 3.95 -7.82 20.44
C SER A 78 3.91 -6.94 21.69
N SER A 79 4.68 -5.84 21.72
CA SER A 79 4.87 -5.01 22.93
C SER A 79 4.02 -3.74 22.98
N SER A 80 3.45 -3.32 21.85
CA SER A 80 2.55 -2.15 21.77
C SER A 80 1.09 -2.58 21.80
N PRO A 81 0.18 -1.73 22.31
CA PRO A 81 -1.26 -1.94 22.20
C PRO A 81 -1.68 -2.16 20.75
N ALA A 82 -2.57 -3.10 20.50
CA ALA A 82 -2.95 -3.52 19.16
C ALA A 82 -3.61 -2.39 18.36
N LEU A 83 -4.39 -1.53 19.01
CA LEU A 83 -5.00 -0.39 18.33
C LEU A 83 -3.95 0.68 17.92
N GLU A 84 -2.81 0.78 18.63
CA GLU A 84 -1.67 1.59 18.14
C GLU A 84 -1.04 0.97 16.91
N ASN A 85 -0.85 -0.35 16.91
CA ASN A 85 -0.29 -1.08 15.78
C ASN A 85 -1.15 -0.89 14.53
N MET A 86 -2.48 -0.93 14.67
CA MET A 86 -3.40 -0.66 13.57
C MET A 86 -3.20 0.76 13.03
N ILE A 87 -3.22 1.79 13.90
CA ILE A 87 -3.02 3.19 13.51
C ILE A 87 -1.67 3.35 12.81
N HIS A 88 -0.57 2.97 13.47
CA HIS A 88 0.79 3.12 12.93
C HIS A 88 0.96 2.31 11.63
N GLY A 89 0.41 1.10 11.57
CA GLY A 89 0.45 0.24 10.40
C GLY A 89 -0.18 0.90 9.17
N THR A 90 -1.34 1.55 9.32
CA THR A 90 -1.95 2.27 8.19
C THR A 90 -1.12 3.44 7.68
N PHE A 91 -0.45 4.19 8.56
CA PHE A 91 0.47 5.26 8.14
C PHE A 91 1.71 4.70 7.46
N THR A 92 2.23 3.57 7.92
CA THR A 92 3.34 2.86 7.27
C THR A 92 2.96 2.42 5.87
N ILE A 93 1.77 1.83 5.68
CA ILE A 93 1.25 1.49 4.35
C ILE A 93 1.15 2.73 3.46
N ALA A 94 0.58 3.82 3.98
CA ALA A 94 0.48 5.09 3.26
C ALA A 94 1.85 5.61 2.79
N ASN A 95 2.89 5.47 3.61
CA ASN A 95 4.26 5.85 3.25
C ASN A 95 4.88 4.92 2.22
N VAL A 96 4.73 3.60 2.36
CA VAL A 96 5.26 2.63 1.39
C VAL A 96 4.67 2.89 0.01
N LEU A 97 3.36 3.13 -0.09
CA LEU A 97 2.71 3.47 -1.37
C LEU A 97 3.22 4.79 -1.97
N ARG A 98 3.68 5.72 -1.13
CA ARG A 98 4.29 6.98 -1.57
C ARG A 98 5.69 6.77 -2.14
N SER A 99 6.53 5.96 -1.51
CA SER A 99 7.94 5.79 -1.91
C SER A 99 8.20 4.63 -2.88
N ASP A 100 7.40 3.57 -2.83
CA ASP A 100 7.64 2.34 -3.58
C ASP A 100 6.72 2.22 -4.80
N LYS A 101 7.32 2.27 -5.99
CA LYS A 101 6.60 2.17 -7.28
C LYS A 101 5.92 0.82 -7.49
N MET A 102 6.52 -0.27 -6.99
CA MET A 102 5.98 -1.63 -7.13
C MET A 102 4.76 -1.79 -6.25
N ALA A 103 4.83 -1.35 -5.00
CA ALA A 103 3.69 -1.35 -4.08
C ALA A 103 2.52 -0.52 -4.62
N ARG A 104 2.81 0.67 -5.16
CA ARG A 104 1.80 1.53 -5.77
C ARG A 104 1.15 0.90 -7.01
N ALA A 105 1.95 0.29 -7.89
CA ALA A 105 1.43 -0.39 -9.07
C ALA A 105 0.57 -1.61 -8.70
N ALA A 106 0.99 -2.39 -7.70
CA ALA A 106 0.21 -3.50 -7.16
C ALA A 106 -1.15 -3.04 -6.63
N GLU A 107 -1.18 -1.95 -5.86
CA GLU A 107 -2.42 -1.36 -5.34
C GLU A 107 -3.35 -0.92 -6.48
N GLN A 108 -2.83 -0.18 -7.47
CA GLN A 108 -3.61 0.27 -8.63
C GLN A 108 -4.17 -0.90 -9.46
N LEU A 109 -3.35 -1.92 -9.73
CA LEU A 109 -3.77 -3.11 -10.45
C LEU A 109 -4.80 -3.92 -9.65
N THR A 110 -4.70 -3.95 -8.33
CA THR A 110 -5.69 -4.60 -7.47
C THR A 110 -7.07 -4.00 -7.72
N TYR A 111 -7.24 -2.67 -7.66
CA TYR A 111 -8.55 -2.04 -7.92
C TYR A 111 -9.14 -2.37 -9.29
N GLY A 112 -8.30 -2.43 -10.32
CA GLY A 112 -8.75 -2.70 -11.68
C GLY A 112 -9.04 -4.17 -11.98
N LEU A 113 -8.53 -5.09 -11.15
CA LEU A 113 -8.51 -6.52 -11.45
C LEU A 113 -9.08 -7.42 -10.35
N THR A 114 -9.60 -6.89 -9.23
CA THR A 114 -10.13 -7.71 -8.12
C THR A 114 -11.11 -8.79 -8.58
N GLU A 115 -11.97 -8.50 -9.56
CA GLU A 115 -12.96 -9.46 -10.08
C GLU A 115 -12.37 -10.55 -10.99
N PHE A 116 -11.18 -10.32 -11.54
CA PHE A 116 -10.59 -11.13 -12.62
C PHE A 116 -9.21 -11.70 -12.27
N ASN A 117 -8.67 -11.39 -11.10
CA ASN A 117 -7.32 -11.77 -10.69
C ASN A 117 -7.30 -12.31 -9.25
N GLU A 118 -6.95 -13.59 -9.12
CA GLU A 118 -6.87 -14.27 -7.81
C GLU A 118 -5.84 -13.62 -6.88
N ALA A 119 -4.71 -13.11 -7.39
CA ALA A 119 -3.72 -12.44 -6.57
C ALA A 119 -4.28 -11.15 -5.93
N ALA A 120 -5.10 -10.40 -6.67
CA ALA A 120 -5.78 -9.22 -6.15
C ALA A 120 -6.78 -9.58 -5.04
N ALA A 121 -7.60 -10.61 -5.25
CA ALA A 121 -8.55 -11.10 -4.25
C ALA A 121 -7.84 -11.59 -2.96
N ARG A 122 -6.75 -12.36 -3.11
CA ARG A 122 -5.94 -12.84 -1.98
C ARG A 122 -5.29 -11.69 -1.21
N PHE A 123 -4.83 -10.65 -1.90
CA PHE A 123 -4.27 -9.47 -1.24
C PHE A 123 -5.30 -8.75 -0.37
N CYS A 124 -6.49 -8.44 -0.91
CA CYS A 124 -7.56 -7.81 -0.14
C CYS A 124 -7.97 -8.63 1.08
N GLY A 125 -8.17 -9.95 0.90
CA GLY A 125 -8.47 -10.86 2.01
C GLY A 125 -7.38 -10.86 3.08
N GLY A 126 -6.11 -10.97 2.66
CA GLY A 126 -4.97 -10.97 3.58
C GLY A 126 -4.81 -9.67 4.39
N LEU A 127 -5.15 -8.51 3.83
CA LEU A 127 -5.16 -7.25 4.58
C LEU A 127 -6.24 -7.25 5.67
N VAL A 128 -7.44 -7.72 5.34
CA VAL A 128 -8.55 -7.83 6.30
C VAL A 128 -8.18 -8.80 7.41
N ASP A 129 -7.60 -9.95 7.08
CA ASP A 129 -7.19 -10.96 8.07
C ASP A 129 -6.16 -10.42 9.07
N ILE A 130 -5.15 -9.69 8.58
CA ILE A 130 -4.12 -9.08 9.43
C ILE A 130 -4.74 -8.00 10.33
N MET A 131 -5.62 -7.16 9.78
CA MET A 131 -6.30 -6.12 10.54
C MET A 131 -7.25 -6.73 11.59
N ALA A 132 -7.93 -7.82 11.25
CA ALA A 132 -8.82 -8.56 12.15
C ALA A 132 -8.08 -9.20 13.32
N ALA A 133 -6.87 -9.71 13.10
CA ALA A 133 -6.02 -10.23 14.16
C ALA A 133 -5.67 -9.15 15.20
N GLU A 134 -5.32 -7.93 14.76
CA GLU A 134 -5.05 -6.82 15.67
C GLU A 134 -6.34 -6.29 16.32
N ALA A 135 -7.47 -6.23 15.59
CA ALA A 135 -8.75 -5.84 16.18
C ALA A 135 -9.21 -6.81 17.28
N GLN A 136 -8.99 -8.11 17.07
CA GLN A 136 -9.24 -9.16 18.07
C GLN A 136 -8.39 -8.93 19.33
N ARG A 137 -7.11 -8.60 19.17
CA ARG A 137 -6.21 -8.25 20.28
C ARG A 137 -6.65 -6.98 20.99
N ALA A 138 -6.99 -5.92 20.26
CA ALA A 138 -7.45 -4.66 20.85
C ALA A 138 -8.73 -4.86 21.69
N ARG A 139 -9.63 -5.77 21.27
CA ARG A 139 -10.79 -6.17 22.07
C ARG A 139 -10.38 -6.92 23.35
N ALA A 140 -9.40 -7.81 23.27
CA ALA A 140 -8.88 -8.53 24.45
C ALA A 140 -8.13 -7.60 25.41
N GLU A 141 -7.50 -6.55 24.90
CA GLU A 141 -6.83 -5.49 25.67
C GLU A 141 -7.84 -4.49 26.30
N GLY A 142 -9.11 -4.54 25.91
CA GLY A 142 -10.17 -3.64 26.41
C GLY A 142 -10.22 -2.27 25.73
N ASP A 143 -9.46 -2.10 24.65
CA ASP A 143 -9.34 -0.84 23.92
C ASP A 143 -10.43 -0.67 22.86
N LEU A 144 -10.98 -1.78 22.35
CA LEU A 144 -12.06 -1.81 21.37
C LEU A 144 -13.40 -2.13 22.04
N ARG A 145 -14.46 -1.44 21.61
CA ARG A 145 -15.82 -1.59 22.14
C ARG A 145 -16.33 -3.04 22.03
N PRO A 146 -16.84 -3.63 23.13
CA PRO A 146 -17.15 -5.06 23.17
C PRO A 146 -18.37 -5.46 22.32
N ASP A 147 -19.22 -4.50 21.94
CA ASP A 147 -20.42 -4.71 21.12
C ASP A 147 -20.13 -4.78 19.61
N LEU A 148 -18.88 -4.52 19.19
CA LEU A 148 -18.51 -4.50 17.78
C LEU A 148 -17.94 -5.84 17.31
N ASP A 149 -18.32 -6.22 16.09
CA ASP A 149 -17.67 -7.31 15.37
C ASP A 149 -16.30 -6.85 14.85
N THR A 150 -15.25 -7.56 15.25
CA THR A 150 -13.86 -7.27 14.87
C THR A 150 -13.61 -7.42 13.37
N THR A 151 -14.33 -8.31 12.70
CA THR A 151 -14.25 -8.46 11.23
C THR A 151 -14.85 -7.24 10.55
N MET A 152 -16.05 -6.80 10.98
CA MET A 152 -16.71 -5.61 10.45
C MET A 152 -15.84 -4.35 10.65
N VAL A 153 -15.22 -4.19 11.82
CA VAL A 153 -14.29 -3.09 12.09
C VAL A 153 -13.10 -3.14 11.12
N SER A 154 -12.56 -4.33 10.88
CA SER A 154 -11.39 -4.53 10.02
C SER A 154 -11.69 -4.25 8.55
N GLU A 155 -12.81 -4.77 8.04
CA GLU A 155 -13.32 -4.46 6.71
C GLU A 155 -13.57 -2.96 6.52
N SER A 156 -14.12 -2.30 7.54
CA SER A 156 -14.39 -0.85 7.51
C SER A 156 -13.09 -0.03 7.45
N ILE A 157 -12.07 -0.42 8.22
CA ILE A 157 -10.76 0.25 8.21
C ILE A 157 -10.06 0.02 6.88
N VAL A 158 -9.97 -1.23 6.41
CA VAL A 158 -9.32 -1.56 5.12
C VAL A 158 -10.05 -0.88 3.96
N GLY A 159 -11.39 -0.93 3.94
CA GLY A 159 -12.21 -0.27 2.94
C GLY A 159 -12.00 1.25 2.94
N ALA A 160 -11.93 1.88 4.11
CA ALA A 160 -11.65 3.32 4.21
C ALA A 160 -10.23 3.68 3.77
N MET A 161 -9.21 2.87 4.10
CA MET A 161 -7.83 3.07 3.61
C MET A 161 -7.78 3.05 2.08
N LEU A 162 -8.43 2.05 1.48
CA LEU A 162 -8.52 1.90 0.03
C LEU A 162 -9.31 3.07 -0.60
N GLY A 163 -10.42 3.47 0.01
CA GLY A 163 -11.25 4.59 -0.45
C GLY A 163 -10.53 5.95 -0.40
N ILE A 164 -9.77 6.23 0.67
CA ILE A 164 -8.94 7.43 0.78
C ILE A 164 -7.93 7.49 -0.34
N ARG A 165 -7.38 6.33 -0.72
CA ARG A 165 -6.39 6.25 -1.77
C ARG A 165 -6.95 6.62 -3.13
N LEU A 166 -8.14 6.12 -3.45
CA LEU A 166 -8.91 6.51 -4.62
C LEU A 166 -9.22 8.02 -4.60
N LEU A 167 -9.74 8.53 -3.48
CA LEU A 167 -10.12 9.94 -3.36
C LEU A 167 -8.93 10.89 -3.50
N SER A 168 -7.78 10.54 -2.95
CA SER A 168 -6.56 11.34 -3.04
C SER A 168 -5.99 11.37 -4.47
N GLN A 169 -6.28 10.37 -5.30
CA GLN A 169 -5.91 10.37 -6.74
C GLN A 169 -6.91 11.18 -7.56
N ALA A 170 -8.21 11.01 -7.27
CA ALA A 170 -9.29 11.66 -8.01
C ALA A 170 -9.45 13.15 -7.68
N ILE A 171 -9.14 13.53 -6.44
CA ILE A 171 -9.29 14.90 -5.92
C ILE A 171 -7.95 15.32 -5.31
N PRO A 172 -6.95 15.68 -6.14
CA PRO A 172 -5.69 16.18 -5.64
C PRO A 172 -5.96 17.45 -4.83
N ALA A 173 -5.64 17.44 -3.53
CA ALA A 173 -5.67 18.67 -2.75
C ALA A 173 -4.73 19.71 -3.37
N ARG A 174 -4.98 21.00 -3.11
CA ARG A 174 -4.12 22.12 -3.56
C ARG A 174 -2.69 22.11 -2.96
N GLY A 175 -2.27 20.99 -2.32
CA GLY A 175 -1.02 20.83 -1.57
C GLY A 175 -0.32 19.46 -1.69
N GLY A 176 -0.55 18.66 -2.74
CA GLY A 176 0.29 17.49 -3.04
C GLY A 176 0.26 16.35 -1.99
N SER A 177 1.41 15.67 -1.81
CA SER A 177 1.61 14.42 -1.04
C SER A 177 1.05 14.42 0.40
N GLU A 178 0.85 15.61 0.98
CA GLU A 178 0.21 15.85 2.27
C GLU A 178 -1.25 15.33 2.34
N ASP A 179 -1.93 15.22 1.20
CA ASP A 179 -3.36 14.83 1.14
C ASP A 179 -3.62 13.42 1.70
N LEU A 180 -2.75 12.45 1.39
CA LEU A 180 -2.94 11.07 1.85
C LEU A 180 -2.80 10.96 3.37
N ILE A 181 -1.69 11.47 3.91
CA ILE A 181 -1.38 11.36 5.34
C ILE A 181 -2.43 12.12 6.15
N GLY A 182 -2.83 13.31 5.68
CA GLY A 182 -3.91 14.09 6.28
C GLY A 182 -5.24 13.34 6.30
N ARG A 183 -5.66 12.77 5.16
CA ARG A 183 -6.90 11.98 5.07
C ARG A 183 -6.86 10.70 5.93
N THR A 184 -5.72 10.02 6.01
CA THR A 184 -5.53 8.88 6.91
C THR A 184 -5.73 9.28 8.37
N GLY A 185 -5.21 10.43 8.78
CA GLY A 185 -5.45 10.98 10.13
C GLY A 185 -6.93 11.24 10.40
N GLN A 186 -7.61 11.95 9.48
CA GLN A 186 -9.04 12.26 9.60
C GLN A 186 -9.92 11.00 9.64
N MET A 187 -9.57 9.98 8.84
CA MET A 187 -10.23 8.68 8.89
C MET A 187 -10.12 8.06 10.28
N TRP A 188 -8.93 8.05 10.87
CA TRP A 188 -8.74 7.50 12.21
C TRP A 188 -9.44 8.30 13.30
N GLU A 189 -9.52 9.63 13.18
CA GLU A 189 -10.29 10.45 14.12
C GLU A 189 -11.77 10.02 14.17
N LEU A 190 -12.37 9.78 12.99
CA LEU A 190 -13.74 9.30 12.86
C LEU A 190 -13.88 7.86 13.36
N MET A 191 -12.99 6.96 12.94
CA MET A 191 -13.03 5.54 13.34
C MET A 191 -12.87 5.38 14.85
N LEU A 192 -11.90 6.05 15.48
CA LEU A 192 -11.65 5.96 16.92
C LEU A 192 -12.88 6.38 17.74
N ALA A 193 -13.60 7.43 17.31
CA ALA A 193 -14.83 7.85 17.97
C ALA A 193 -15.93 6.77 17.95
N GLY A 194 -15.91 5.90 16.93
CA GLY A 194 -16.86 4.80 16.78
C GLY A 194 -16.44 3.51 17.46
N ILE A 195 -15.14 3.19 17.46
CA ILE A 195 -14.64 1.84 17.81
C ILE A 195 -13.91 1.75 19.15
N ALA A 196 -13.30 2.82 19.65
CA ALA A 196 -12.55 2.79 20.90
C ALA A 196 -13.49 2.85 22.11
N THR A 197 -13.10 2.23 23.22
CA THR A 197 -13.84 2.36 24.47
C THR A 197 -13.75 3.78 25.04
N GLU A 198 -14.75 4.22 25.80
CA GLU A 198 -14.73 5.56 26.40
C GLU A 198 -13.50 5.80 27.29
N ALA A 199 -13.03 4.73 27.94
CA ALA A 199 -11.85 4.77 28.80
C ALA A 199 -10.53 4.96 28.01
N SER A 200 -10.40 4.32 26.85
CA SER A 200 -9.17 4.34 26.05
C SER A 200 -9.12 5.45 25.02
N LEU A 201 -10.27 5.98 24.59
CA LEU A 201 -10.40 6.97 23.51
C LEU A 201 -9.51 8.23 23.70
N PRO A 202 -9.38 8.85 24.89
CA PRO A 202 -8.50 10.01 25.07
C PRO A 202 -7.03 9.68 24.77
N TYR A 203 -6.58 8.49 25.15
CA TYR A 203 -5.21 8.02 24.90
C TYR A 203 -4.95 7.87 23.40
N PHE A 204 -5.82 7.16 22.69
CA PHE A 204 -5.65 6.90 21.25
C PHE A 204 -5.78 8.16 20.39
N ARG A 205 -6.61 9.13 20.78
CA ARG A 205 -6.64 10.45 20.11
C ARG A 205 -5.32 11.19 20.25
N GLN A 206 -4.72 11.15 21.44
CA GLN A 206 -3.41 11.76 21.66
C GLN A 206 -2.32 11.03 20.87
N PHE A 207 -2.34 9.70 20.85
CA PHE A 207 -1.42 8.89 20.05
C PHE A 207 -1.55 9.23 18.55
N LEU A 208 -2.77 9.22 18.00
CA LEU A 208 -3.04 9.56 16.62
C LEU A 208 -2.51 10.95 16.25
N SER A 209 -2.73 11.95 17.12
CA SER A 209 -2.24 13.31 16.91
C SER A 209 -0.72 13.37 16.83
N ARG A 210 -0.01 12.64 17.72
CA ARG A 210 1.46 12.55 17.70
C ARG A 210 1.95 11.85 16.43
N GLU A 211 1.29 10.76 16.04
CA GLU A 211 1.68 9.97 14.87
C GLU A 211 1.45 10.76 13.58
N ALA A 212 0.28 11.37 13.39
CA ALA A 212 -0.01 12.20 12.21
C ALA A 212 1.00 13.35 12.05
N LEU A 213 1.36 14.01 13.15
CA LEU A 213 2.36 15.09 13.15
C LEU A 213 3.78 14.59 12.86
N ARG A 214 4.16 13.40 13.36
CA ARG A 214 5.41 12.73 12.99
C ARG A 214 5.46 12.46 11.49
N GLN A 215 4.37 11.94 10.92
CA GLN A 215 4.30 11.58 9.51
C GLN A 215 4.29 12.81 8.59
N ALA A 216 3.58 13.88 8.97
CA ALA A 216 3.61 15.15 8.25
C ALA A 216 5.03 15.75 8.18
N ARG A 217 5.80 15.69 9.28
CA ARG A 217 7.20 16.14 9.29
C ARG A 217 8.09 15.31 8.38
N LEU A 218 7.91 13.98 8.37
CA LEU A 218 8.66 13.09 7.48
C LEU A 218 8.34 13.37 6.01
N ALA A 219 7.07 13.59 5.68
CA ALA A 219 6.64 13.97 4.34
C ALA A 219 7.26 15.30 3.89
N ALA A 220 7.21 16.33 4.73
CA ALA A 220 7.81 17.64 4.45
C ALA A 220 9.34 17.54 4.25
N SER A 221 10.05 16.69 5.00
CA SER A 221 11.49 16.51 4.83
C SER A 221 11.88 15.82 3.52
N SER A 222 11.03 14.92 3.00
CA SER A 222 11.29 14.22 1.73
C SER A 222 11.01 15.06 0.48
N ASP A 223 10.21 16.12 0.60
CA ASP A 223 9.90 17.01 -0.53
C ASP A 223 10.94 18.14 -0.71
N ILE A 224 11.95 18.23 0.18
CA ILE A 224 12.99 19.29 0.18
C ILE A 224 14.25 18.92 -0.62
N ASP A 225 14.43 17.66 -1.07
CA ASP A 225 15.55 17.28 -1.96
C ASP A 225 15.12 17.34 -3.43
N PRO A 226 15.38 18.44 -4.18
CA PRO A 226 15.32 18.39 -5.64
C PRO A 226 16.45 17.48 -6.16
N PRO A 227 16.27 16.80 -7.30
CA PRO A 227 17.38 16.11 -7.92
C PRO A 227 18.48 17.15 -8.21
N LEU A 228 19.69 16.89 -7.70
CA LEU A 228 20.88 17.60 -8.12
C LEU A 228 20.95 17.49 -9.65
N THR A 229 20.53 18.54 -10.35
CA THR A 229 20.84 18.72 -11.75
C THR A 229 22.33 18.92 -11.82
N SER A 230 23.03 17.81 -12.08
CA SER A 230 24.39 17.81 -12.62
C SER A 230 24.32 18.49 -13.98
N GLU A 231 24.40 19.82 -13.99
CA GLU A 231 24.80 20.60 -15.14
C GLU A 231 26.19 20.12 -15.56
N ALA A 232 26.23 19.36 -16.64
CA ALA A 232 27.43 19.16 -17.42
C ALA A 232 27.50 20.33 -18.42
N GLU A 233 28.34 21.31 -18.10
CA GLU A 233 28.99 22.17 -19.10
C GLU A 233 30.29 21.49 -19.58
#